data_AF-A0A7G5Z2Q2-F1
#
_entry.id   AF-A0A7G5Z2Q2-F1
#
_cell.length_a   1.000
_cell.length_b   1.000
_cell.length_c   1.000
_cell.angle_alpha   90.00
_cell.angle_beta   90.00
_cell.angle_gamma   90.00
#
_symmetry.space_group_name_H-M   'P 1'
#
loop_
_entity.id
_entity.type
_entity.pdbx_description
1 polymer ?
#
loop_
_entity_poly.entity_id
_entity_poly.type
_entity_poly.pdbx_seq_one_letter_code
_entity_poly.pdbx_strand_id
1 'polypeptide(L)'
;MAIKDDPVIKRDATIRAVLLGILILAVATTIVLSRRPGLIGTQSGVLPGARIADRDLPPDYARAIDGYGIHIRKLGRQRTIPMNVPITDLTDERPPLRYGYSFYEKDLAAMPFIVRKQHGHVIYYENGGEFVVAPITDDYLRQVGIKRAKPLDDGDFPLWTQMWGWLFVLAVGGYGLFELGAAGRRRAVTGIM
;
A
#
# COMPACT_ATOMS: atom_id res chain seq x y z
N MET A 1 -10.09 -34.75 39.13
CA MET A 1 -9.05 -33.75 38.83
C MET A 1 -9.60 -32.87 37.71
N ALA A 2 -9.78 -31.57 37.93
CA ALA A 2 -10.44 -30.71 36.94
C ALA A 2 -9.53 -30.59 35.71
N ILE A 3 -10.07 -30.89 34.52
CA ILE A 3 -9.35 -30.84 33.23
C ILE A 3 -8.68 -29.48 32.98
N LYS A 4 -9.13 -28.42 33.65
CA LYS A 4 -8.52 -27.08 33.64
C LYS A 4 -7.15 -26.99 34.34
N ASP A 5 -6.85 -27.90 35.25
CA ASP A 5 -5.61 -27.89 36.06
C ASP A 5 -4.49 -28.74 35.46
N ASP A 6 -4.72 -29.38 34.31
CA ASP A 6 -3.66 -30.07 33.58
C ASP A 6 -2.62 -29.03 33.10
N PRO A 7 -1.34 -29.17 33.50
CA PRO A 7 -0.29 -28.21 33.17
C PRO A 7 -0.11 -28.02 31.66
N VAL A 8 -0.40 -29.04 30.85
CA VAL A 8 -0.32 -28.97 29.38
C VAL A 8 -1.45 -28.10 28.83
N ILE A 9 -2.69 -28.29 29.32
CA ILE A 9 -3.86 -27.53 28.88
C ILE A 9 -3.75 -26.06 29.29
N LYS A 10 -3.23 -25.79 30.49
CA LYS A 10 -2.99 -24.43 30.99
C LYS A 10 -1.91 -23.71 30.19
N ARG A 11 -0.78 -24.37 29.89
CA ARG A 11 0.28 -23.81 29.06
C ARG A 11 -0.21 -23.50 27.64
N ASP A 12 -0.93 -24.42 27.01
CA ASP A 12 -1.51 -24.20 25.68
C ASP A 12 -2.52 -23.04 25.69
N ALA A 13 -3.33 -22.90 26.75
CA ALA A 13 -4.25 -21.77 26.90
C ALA A 13 -3.50 -20.43 27.02
N THR A 14 -2.43 -20.37 27.81
CA THR A 14 -1.60 -19.16 27.96
C THR A 14 -0.91 -18.79 26.66
N ILE A 15 -0.30 -19.75 25.96
CA ILE A 15 0.37 -19.50 24.67
C ILE A 15 -0.62 -18.93 23.65
N ARG A 16 -1.85 -19.45 23.58
CA ARG A 16 -2.88 -18.95 22.65
C ARG A 16 -3.32 -17.54 22.99
N ALA A 17 -3.55 -17.24 24.27
CA ALA A 17 -3.90 -15.89 24.70
C ALA A 17 -2.79 -14.88 24.36
N VAL A 18 -1.53 -15.27 24.53
CA VAL A 18 -0.37 -14.45 24.15
C VAL A 18 -0.30 -14.23 22.64
N LEU A 19 -0.44 -15.30 21.84
CA LEU A 19 -0.43 -15.20 20.37
C LEU A 19 -1.56 -14.33 19.83
N LEU A 20 -2.77 -14.50 20.38
CA LEU A 20 -3.92 -13.67 20.02
C LEU A 20 -3.70 -12.21 20.42
N GLY A 21 -3.16 -11.97 21.62
CA GLY A 21 -2.81 -10.62 22.08
C GLY A 21 -1.80 -9.94 21.16
N ILE A 22 -0.75 -10.66 20.74
CA ILE A 22 0.26 -10.17 19.79
C ILE A 22 -0.41 -9.83 18.45
N LEU A 23 -1.29 -10.70 17.95
CA LEU A 23 -1.99 -10.48 16.68
C LEU A 23 -2.87 -9.20 16.73
N ILE A 24 -3.67 -9.05 17.79
CA ILE A 24 -4.53 -7.87 17.99
C ILE A 24 -3.66 -6.61 18.09
N LEU A 25 -2.59 -6.66 18.88
CA LEU A 25 -1.66 -5.54 19.03
C LEU A 25 -1.02 -5.15 17.70
N ALA A 26 -0.61 -6.14 16.88
CA ALA A 26 -0.04 -5.90 15.57
C ALA A 26 -1.04 -5.20 14.63
N VAL A 27 -2.30 -5.65 14.61
CA VAL A 27 -3.37 -5.01 13.83
C VAL A 27 -3.62 -3.58 14.31
N ALA A 28 -3.80 -3.38 15.61
CA ALA A 28 -4.06 -2.05 16.17
C ALA A 28 -2.90 -1.08 15.87
N THR A 29 -1.66 -1.52 16.04
CA THR A 29 -0.46 -0.73 15.75
C THR A 29 -0.40 -0.36 14.28
N THR A 30 -0.74 -1.30 13.39
CA THR A 30 -0.77 -1.09 11.94
C THR A 30 -1.82 -0.05 11.53
N ILE A 31 -3.03 -0.13 12.10
CA ILE A 31 -4.10 0.85 11.85
C ILE A 31 -3.68 2.24 12.31
N VAL A 32 -3.07 2.36 13.50
CA VAL A 32 -2.67 3.66 14.07
C VAL A 32 -1.49 4.28 13.30
N LEU A 33 -0.48 3.49 12.94
CA LEU A 33 0.74 4.00 12.31
C LEU A 33 0.61 4.25 10.81
N SER A 34 -0.19 3.43 10.10
CA SER A 34 -0.29 3.51 8.64
C SER A 34 -0.99 4.77 8.13
N ARG A 35 -1.79 5.46 8.96
CA ARG A 35 -2.65 6.58 8.57
C ARG A 35 -3.58 6.26 7.38
N ARG A 36 -3.84 4.98 7.12
CA ARG A 36 -4.71 4.48 6.05
C ARG A 36 -6.16 4.41 6.54
N PRO A 37 -7.16 4.45 5.63
CA PRO A 37 -8.56 4.21 5.99
C PRO A 37 -8.73 2.86 6.70
N GLY A 38 -9.32 2.90 7.89
CA GLY A 38 -9.32 1.77 8.83
C GLY A 38 -10.27 0.60 8.51
N LEU A 39 -11.09 0.68 7.46
CA LEU A 39 -12.07 -0.36 7.13
C LEU A 39 -11.82 -1.00 5.78
N ILE A 40 -12.31 -0.42 4.69
CA ILE A 40 -12.10 -0.91 3.33
C ILE A 40 -11.87 0.30 2.44
N GLY A 41 -10.83 0.27 1.62
CA GLY A 41 -10.52 1.35 0.71
C GLY A 41 -9.86 0.84 -0.57
N THR A 42 -10.19 1.47 -1.68
CA THR A 42 -9.35 1.40 -2.87
C THR A 42 -8.48 2.66 -2.86
N GLN A 43 -7.16 2.49 -2.90
CA GLN A 43 -6.22 3.61 -2.95
C GLN A 43 -5.43 3.56 -4.25
N SER A 44 -5.02 4.74 -4.71
CA SER A 44 -4.06 4.89 -5.79
C SER A 44 -2.74 5.36 -5.21
N GLY A 45 -1.66 4.75 -5.68
CA GLY A 45 -0.31 5.09 -5.27
C GLY A 45 0.64 5.20 -6.46
N VAL A 46 1.75 5.87 -6.23
CA VAL A 46 2.89 5.87 -7.13
C VAL A 46 4.11 5.41 -6.35
N LEU A 47 4.74 4.34 -6.80
CA LEU A 47 6.00 3.90 -6.23
C LEU A 47 7.14 4.76 -6.80
N PRO A 48 7.95 5.40 -5.95
CA PRO A 48 9.03 6.26 -6.40
C PRO A 48 10.11 5.44 -7.09
N GLY A 49 10.47 5.86 -8.30
CA GLY A 49 11.63 5.38 -9.04
C GLY A 49 12.73 6.45 -9.12
N ALA A 50 13.55 6.36 -10.17
CA ALA A 50 14.67 7.27 -10.37
C ALA A 50 14.21 8.72 -10.65
N ARG A 51 14.95 9.69 -10.12
CA ARG A 51 14.75 11.11 -10.44
C ARG A 51 15.19 11.40 -11.88
N ILE A 52 14.43 12.22 -12.59
CA ILE A 52 14.81 12.74 -13.91
C ILE A 52 15.70 13.96 -13.69
N ALA A 53 16.85 14.01 -14.37
CA ALA A 53 17.76 15.14 -14.24
C ALA A 53 17.17 16.37 -14.93
N ASP A 54 17.27 17.54 -14.29
CA ASP A 54 16.63 18.78 -14.75
C ASP A 54 17.12 19.20 -16.16
N ARG A 55 18.33 18.78 -16.57
CA ARG A 55 18.89 19.00 -17.92
C ARG A 55 18.15 18.26 -19.04
N ASP A 56 17.47 17.17 -18.69
CA ASP A 56 16.76 16.29 -19.64
C ASP A 56 15.28 16.70 -19.77
N LEU A 57 14.88 17.75 -19.05
CA LEU A 57 13.53 18.27 -19.02
C LEU A 57 13.38 19.51 -19.92
N PRO A 58 12.34 19.57 -20.77
CA PRO A 58 12.05 20.76 -21.55
C PRO A 58 11.58 21.92 -20.65
N PRO A 59 11.82 23.19 -21.00
CA PRO A 59 11.59 24.33 -20.10
C PRO A 59 10.15 24.47 -19.58
N ASP A 60 9.15 24.00 -20.34
CA ASP A 60 7.72 24.07 -20.01
C ASP A 60 7.12 22.72 -19.55
N TYR A 61 7.96 21.76 -19.14
CA TYR A 61 7.51 20.41 -18.77
C TYR A 61 6.42 20.41 -17.70
N ALA A 62 6.50 21.34 -16.73
CA ALA A 62 5.58 21.40 -15.61
C ALA A 62 4.16 21.71 -16.07
N ARG A 63 4.00 22.70 -16.97
CA ARG A 63 2.71 23.05 -17.57
C ARG A 63 2.15 21.95 -18.46
N ALA A 64 3.02 21.27 -19.22
CA ALA A 64 2.60 20.15 -20.06
C ALA A 64 2.08 18.98 -19.21
N ILE A 65 2.79 18.62 -18.14
CA ILE A 65 2.34 17.54 -17.24
C ILE A 65 1.11 17.97 -16.44
N ASP A 66 0.99 19.23 -16.03
CA ASP A 66 -0.18 19.69 -15.28
C ASP A 66 -1.46 19.68 -16.14
N GLY A 67 -1.34 20.14 -17.39
CA GLY A 67 -2.47 20.22 -18.34
C GLY A 67 -2.91 18.86 -18.90
N TYR A 68 -1.98 17.94 -19.14
CA TYR A 68 -2.29 16.62 -19.71
C TYR A 68 -2.29 15.50 -18.65
N GLY A 69 -1.78 15.75 -17.44
CA GLY A 69 -1.52 14.76 -16.42
C GLY A 69 -2.78 14.26 -15.74
N ILE A 70 -2.70 13.04 -15.23
CA ILE A 70 -3.74 12.45 -14.39
C ILE A 70 -3.44 12.85 -12.94
N HIS A 71 -4.38 13.54 -12.32
CA HIS A 71 -4.27 14.03 -10.95
C HIS A 71 -4.76 12.95 -9.97
N ILE A 72 -3.82 12.32 -9.26
CA ILE A 72 -4.09 11.27 -8.27
C ILE A 72 -4.00 11.87 -6.86
N ARG A 73 -5.13 11.94 -6.15
CA ARG A 73 -5.16 12.43 -4.76
C ARG A 73 -4.48 11.44 -3.80
N LYS A 74 -3.68 11.96 -2.88
CA LYS A 74 -3.08 11.15 -1.79
C LYS A 74 -4.10 10.93 -0.68
N LEU A 75 -4.60 9.71 -0.51
CA LEU A 75 -5.37 9.36 0.69
C LEU A 75 -4.44 9.29 1.92
N GLY A 76 -4.90 9.82 3.07
CA GLY A 76 -4.14 9.91 4.33
C GLY A 76 -3.56 11.31 4.64
N ARG A 77 -3.54 12.22 3.67
CA ARG A 77 -3.36 13.67 3.87
C ARG A 77 -4.48 14.42 3.16
N GLN A 78 -5.71 14.24 3.63
CA GLN A 78 -6.76 15.22 3.37
C GLN A 78 -6.36 16.49 4.14
N ARG A 79 -5.49 17.34 3.56
CA ARG A 79 -5.75 18.77 3.74
C ARG A 79 -7.11 18.96 3.08
N THR A 80 -8.07 19.46 3.84
CA THR A 80 -9.31 20.00 3.29
C THR A 80 -8.89 21.12 2.34
N ILE A 81 -8.63 20.77 1.07
CA ILE A 81 -8.40 21.77 0.04
C ILE A 81 -9.79 22.38 -0.16
N PRO A 82 -10.01 23.67 0.15
CA PRO A 82 -11.29 24.29 -0.11
C PRO A 82 -11.62 24.08 -1.60
N MET A 83 -12.85 23.68 -1.92
CA MET A 83 -13.29 23.35 -3.29
C MET A 83 -13.11 24.49 -4.31
N ASN A 84 -12.64 25.66 -3.89
CA ASN A 84 -12.51 26.87 -4.70
C ASN A 84 -11.06 27.35 -4.86
N VAL A 85 -10.03 26.55 -4.53
CA VAL A 85 -8.65 26.91 -4.88
C VAL A 85 -8.32 26.31 -6.24
N PRO A 86 -8.06 27.12 -7.27
CA PRO A 86 -7.57 26.60 -8.54
C PRO A 86 -6.26 25.85 -8.31
N ILE A 87 -6.20 24.63 -8.83
CA ILE A 87 -5.06 23.69 -8.66
C ILE A 87 -3.73 24.28 -9.16
N THR A 88 -3.80 25.36 -9.95
CA THR A 88 -2.66 26.10 -10.51
C THR A 88 -1.81 26.89 -9.52
N ASP A 89 -2.29 27.20 -8.30
CA ASP A 89 -1.57 28.12 -7.38
C ASP A 89 -0.58 27.44 -6.41
N LEU A 90 -0.34 26.13 -6.55
CA LEU A 90 0.52 25.36 -5.62
C LEU A 90 1.84 24.84 -6.22
N THR A 91 2.17 25.17 -7.46
CA THR A 91 3.40 24.68 -8.09
C THR A 91 4.57 25.63 -7.83
N ASP A 92 5.58 25.13 -7.12
CA ASP A 92 6.96 25.55 -7.37
C ASP A 92 7.16 25.58 -8.90
N GLU A 93 7.74 26.65 -9.45
CA GLU A 93 7.81 26.85 -10.92
C GLU A 93 8.44 25.66 -11.68
N ARG A 94 9.13 24.73 -10.99
CA ARG A 94 9.71 23.50 -11.53
C ARG A 94 9.76 22.37 -10.48
N PRO A 95 8.68 21.59 -10.28
CA PRO A 95 8.74 20.47 -9.34
C PRO A 95 9.65 19.37 -9.89
N PRO A 96 10.46 18.69 -9.06
CA PRO A 96 11.40 17.67 -9.53
C PRO A 96 10.64 16.45 -10.04
N LEU A 97 10.80 16.12 -11.32
CA LEU A 97 10.17 14.95 -11.92
C LEU A 97 10.88 13.65 -11.53
N ARG A 98 10.08 12.62 -11.34
CA ARG A 98 10.55 11.27 -11.03
C ARG A 98 9.84 10.28 -11.94
N TYR A 99 10.54 9.23 -12.29
CA TYR A 99 9.90 8.02 -12.79
C TYR A 99 9.25 7.29 -11.62
N GLY A 100 8.16 6.60 -11.89
CA GLY A 100 7.48 5.78 -10.90
C GLY A 100 6.57 4.75 -11.56
N TYR A 101 5.93 3.95 -10.71
CA TYR A 101 4.95 2.97 -11.14
C TYR A 101 3.61 3.27 -10.46
N SER A 102 2.57 3.50 -11.28
CA SER A 102 1.21 3.77 -10.81
C SER A 102 0.42 2.48 -10.63
N PHE A 103 -0.15 2.30 -9.44
CA PHE A 103 -0.91 1.13 -9.04
C PHE A 103 -2.16 1.51 -8.24
N TYR A 104 -3.16 0.63 -8.27
CA TYR A 104 -4.26 0.62 -7.32
C TYR A 104 -4.02 -0.48 -6.29
N GLU A 105 -4.21 -0.15 -5.02
CA GLU A 105 -4.26 -1.11 -3.93
C GLU A 105 -5.68 -1.21 -3.36
N LYS A 106 -6.09 -2.42 -2.99
CA LYS A 106 -7.28 -2.66 -2.16
C LYS A 106 -6.82 -3.02 -0.77
N ASP A 107 -7.29 -2.22 0.16
CA ASP A 107 -6.95 -2.31 1.57
C ASP A 107 -8.14 -2.80 2.37
N LEU A 108 -7.84 -3.62 3.38
CA LEU A 108 -8.76 -4.02 4.43
C LEU A 108 -8.05 -3.81 5.77
N ALA A 109 -8.70 -3.12 6.70
CA ALA A 109 -8.14 -2.81 8.02
C ALA A 109 -6.74 -2.14 7.95
N ALA A 110 -6.58 -1.17 7.04
CA ALA A 110 -5.31 -0.48 6.77
C ALA A 110 -4.17 -1.37 6.24
N MET A 111 -4.46 -2.59 5.79
CA MET A 111 -3.50 -3.51 5.20
C MET A 111 -3.80 -3.74 3.71
N PRO A 112 -2.82 -3.64 2.81
CA PRO A 112 -2.98 -3.89 1.39
C PRO A 112 -2.99 -5.39 1.07
N PHE A 113 -4.08 -5.84 0.46
CA PHE A 113 -4.28 -7.25 0.10
C PHE A 113 -4.11 -7.51 -1.38
N ILE A 114 -4.55 -6.58 -2.22
CA ILE A 114 -4.52 -6.73 -3.67
C ILE A 114 -3.93 -5.47 -4.25
N VAL A 115 -2.90 -5.64 -5.06
CA VAL A 115 -2.25 -4.54 -5.76
C VAL A 115 -2.32 -4.84 -7.25
N ARG A 116 -2.78 -3.89 -8.04
CA ARG A 116 -2.94 -4.01 -9.50
C ARG A 116 -2.33 -2.82 -10.20
N LYS A 117 -1.77 -3.07 -11.38
CA LYS A 117 -1.32 -2.03 -12.30
C LYS A 117 -2.50 -1.09 -12.63
N GLN A 118 -2.28 0.20 -12.46
CA GLN A 118 -3.23 1.25 -12.86
C GLN A 118 -2.84 1.78 -14.25
N HIS A 119 -1.76 2.57 -14.31
CA HIS A 119 -1.21 3.11 -15.55
C HIS A 119 0.18 2.54 -15.87
N GLY A 120 0.78 1.76 -14.97
CA GLY A 120 2.10 1.19 -15.17
C GLY A 120 3.21 2.20 -14.93
N HIS A 121 4.21 2.22 -15.81
CA HIS A 121 5.28 3.19 -15.75
C HIS A 121 4.75 4.60 -16.04
N VAL A 122 4.99 5.51 -15.09
CA VAL A 122 4.57 6.91 -15.15
C VAL A 122 5.75 7.82 -14.84
N ILE A 123 5.73 9.01 -15.40
CA ILE A 123 6.49 10.16 -14.89
C ILE A 123 5.56 10.89 -13.94
N TYR A 124 6.03 11.28 -12.78
CA TYR A 124 5.20 12.01 -11.84
C TYR A 124 6.00 13.08 -11.10
N TYR A 125 5.28 14.07 -10.62
CA TYR A 125 5.75 14.91 -9.54
C TYR A 125 4.79 14.85 -8.36
N GLU A 126 5.33 15.13 -7.19
CA GLU A 126 4.61 15.06 -5.94
C GLU A 126 4.29 16.48 -5.46
N ASN A 127 3.02 16.82 -5.33
CA ASN A 127 2.56 18.06 -4.71
C ASN A 127 2.03 17.78 -3.29
N GLY A 128 1.80 18.80 -2.46
CA GLY A 128 1.42 18.68 -1.05
C GLY A 128 0.20 17.78 -0.77
N GLY A 129 -0.72 17.64 -1.74
CA GLY A 129 -1.95 16.83 -1.62
C GLY A 129 -2.17 15.77 -2.71
N GLU A 130 -1.35 15.74 -3.76
CA GLU A 130 -1.61 14.91 -4.94
C GLU A 130 -0.32 14.46 -5.63
N PHE A 131 -0.45 13.42 -6.45
CA PHE A 131 0.53 12.99 -7.43
C PHE A 131 -0.03 13.34 -8.80
N VAL A 132 0.67 14.18 -9.56
CA VAL A 132 0.33 14.41 -10.96
C VAL A 132 1.15 13.43 -11.77
N VAL A 133 0.47 12.50 -12.43
CA VAL A 133 1.10 11.39 -13.15
C VAL A 133 0.85 11.47 -14.64
N ALA A 134 1.88 11.17 -15.40
CA ALA A 134 1.91 11.13 -16.85
C ALA A 134 2.31 9.70 -17.28
N PRO A 135 1.44 8.91 -17.93
CA PRO A 135 1.81 7.58 -18.41
C PRO A 135 2.94 7.68 -19.44
N ILE A 136 3.91 6.75 -19.35
CA ILE A 136 5.01 6.66 -20.30
C ILE A 136 4.49 5.93 -21.55
N THR A 137 3.83 6.68 -22.43
CA THR A 137 3.48 6.24 -23.78
C THR A 137 4.20 7.13 -24.80
N ASP A 138 4.47 6.61 -25.99
CA ASP A 138 5.19 7.34 -27.04
C ASP A 138 4.51 8.66 -27.42
N ASP A 139 3.18 8.67 -27.49
CA ASP A 139 2.39 9.87 -27.77
C ASP A 139 2.52 10.92 -26.67
N TYR A 140 2.59 10.49 -25.41
CA TYR A 140 2.65 11.38 -24.27
C TYR A 140 4.06 11.93 -24.05
N LEU A 141 5.09 11.11 -24.24
CA LEU A 141 6.49 11.57 -24.25
C LEU A 141 6.74 12.62 -25.32
N ARG A 142 6.09 12.49 -26.49
CA ARG A 142 6.12 13.50 -27.56
C ARG A 142 5.45 14.79 -27.13
N GLN A 143 4.28 14.73 -26.50
CA GLN A 143 3.55 15.91 -26.01
C GLN A 143 4.28 16.64 -24.89
N VAL A 144 4.96 15.91 -24.00
CA VAL A 144 5.73 16.50 -22.89
C VAL A 144 7.17 16.84 -23.31
N GLY A 145 7.61 16.49 -24.53
CA GLY A 145 8.93 16.83 -25.06
C GLY A 145 10.11 16.09 -24.43
N ILE A 146 9.86 14.97 -23.74
CA ILE A 146 10.90 14.20 -23.03
C ILE A 146 11.54 13.21 -24.01
N LYS A 147 12.79 13.51 -24.42
CA LYS A 147 13.48 12.84 -25.54
C LYS A 147 13.98 11.41 -25.26
N ARG A 148 14.09 11.00 -24.00
CA ARG A 148 14.48 9.64 -23.62
C ARG A 148 13.69 9.21 -22.40
N ALA A 149 12.75 8.29 -22.58
CA ALA A 149 12.38 7.41 -21.49
C ALA A 149 13.62 6.55 -21.22
N LYS A 150 14.29 6.74 -20.08
CA LYS A 150 15.18 5.69 -19.61
C LYS A 150 14.27 4.46 -19.43
N PRO A 151 14.55 3.31 -20.08
CA PRO A 151 13.78 2.12 -19.80
C PRO A 151 14.00 1.83 -18.33
N LEU A 152 13.01 2.14 -17.49
CA LEU A 152 12.87 1.36 -16.27
C LEU A 152 12.63 -0.03 -16.80
N ASP A 153 13.52 -0.96 -16.45
CA ASP A 153 13.45 -2.36 -16.87
C ASP A 153 11.99 -2.77 -17.10
N ASP A 154 11.71 -3.36 -18.26
CA ASP A 154 10.43 -4.05 -18.55
C ASP A 154 10.12 -5.17 -17.54
N GLY A 155 10.92 -5.32 -16.48
CA GLY A 155 10.63 -6.13 -15.33
C GLY A 155 9.29 -5.72 -14.72
N ASP A 156 8.39 -6.69 -14.66
CA ASP A 156 7.18 -6.61 -13.85
C ASP A 156 7.56 -6.11 -12.47
N PHE A 157 7.13 -4.89 -12.16
CA PHE A 157 7.34 -4.29 -10.85
C PHE A 157 6.81 -5.28 -9.79
N PRO A 158 7.55 -5.58 -8.71
CA PRO A 158 7.16 -6.61 -7.76
C PRO A 158 6.00 -6.15 -6.88
N LEU A 159 4.78 -6.17 -7.44
CA LEU A 159 3.53 -5.79 -6.79
C LEU A 159 3.30 -6.61 -5.50
N TRP A 160 3.88 -7.80 -5.43
CA TRP A 160 3.85 -8.66 -4.24
C TRP A 160 4.43 -8.00 -2.99
N THR A 161 5.46 -7.15 -3.12
CA THR A 161 6.03 -6.42 -1.98
C THR A 161 5.03 -5.48 -1.31
N GLN A 162 3.99 -5.06 -2.06
CA GLN A 162 2.93 -4.21 -1.59
C GLN A 162 1.71 -5.01 -1.07
N MET A 163 1.69 -6.34 -1.19
CA MET A 163 0.56 -7.19 -0.77
C MET A 163 0.80 -7.86 0.59
N TRP A 164 1.37 -7.12 1.56
CA TRP A 164 1.74 -7.68 2.87
C TRP A 164 0.55 -8.01 3.77
N GLY A 165 -0.67 -7.56 3.45
CA GLY A 165 -1.89 -7.93 4.17
C GLY A 165 -2.13 -9.45 4.22
N TRP A 166 -1.60 -10.22 3.27
CA TRP A 166 -1.66 -11.68 3.30
C TRP A 166 -0.95 -12.31 4.50
N LEU A 167 0.05 -11.63 5.08
CA LEU A 167 0.69 -12.09 6.31
C LEU A 167 -0.32 -12.18 7.47
N PHE A 168 -1.31 -11.28 7.50
CA PHE A 168 -2.39 -11.34 8.50
C PHE A 168 -3.28 -12.56 8.28
N VAL A 169 -3.66 -12.86 7.03
CA VAL A 169 -4.46 -14.06 6.71
C VAL A 169 -3.70 -15.34 7.07
N LEU A 170 -2.40 -15.39 6.78
CA LEU A 170 -1.55 -16.53 7.17
C LEU A 170 -1.45 -16.64 8.70
N ALA A 171 -1.32 -15.53 9.43
CA ALA A 171 -1.26 -15.54 10.89
C ALA A 171 -2.58 -16.00 11.52
N VAL A 172 -3.72 -15.52 11.02
CA VAL A 172 -5.06 -15.94 11.47
C VAL A 172 -5.30 -17.41 11.12
N GLY A 173 -4.96 -17.84 9.91
CA GLY A 173 -5.08 -19.24 9.49
C GLY A 173 -4.20 -20.17 10.32
N GLY A 174 -2.95 -19.78 10.58
CA GLY A 174 -2.03 -20.51 11.45
C GLY A 174 -2.54 -20.60 12.90
N TYR A 175 -3.09 -19.51 13.43
CA TYR A 175 -3.75 -19.51 14.74
C TYR A 175 -4.95 -20.46 14.77
N GLY A 176 -5.79 -20.45 13.72
CA GLY A 176 -6.93 -21.36 13.60
C GLY A 176 -6.53 -22.83 13.55
N LEU A 177 -5.48 -23.17 12.79
CA LEU A 177 -4.91 -24.53 12.76
C LEU A 177 -4.37 -24.94 14.14
N PHE A 178 -3.74 -24.01 14.85
CA PHE A 178 -3.29 -24.25 16.22
C PHE A 178 -4.45 -24.52 17.18
N GLU A 179 -5.56 -23.79 17.07
CA GLU A 179 -6.78 -24.03 17.85
C GLU A 179 -7.41 -25.40 17.54
N LEU A 180 -7.46 -25.80 16.25
CA LEU A 180 -7.96 -27.13 15.86
C LEU A 180 -7.09 -28.25 16.45
N GLY A 181 -5.77 -28.12 16.38
CA GLY A 181 -4.84 -29.06 16.99
C GLY A 181 -5.00 -29.13 18.51
N ALA A 182 -5.15 -27.98 19.18
CA ALA A 182 -5.39 -27.92 20.62
C ALA A 182 -6.75 -28.52 21.01
N ALA A 183 -7.79 -28.32 20.21
CA ALA A 183 -9.10 -28.93 20.41
C ALA A 183 -9.05 -30.46 20.27
N GLY A 184 -8.30 -30.97 19.27
CA GLY A 184 -8.05 -32.42 19.12
C GLY A 184 -7.30 -33.01 20.31
N ARG A 185 -6.26 -32.33 20.82
CA ARG A 185 -5.54 -32.76 22.03
C ARG A 185 -6.44 -32.76 23.26
N ARG A 186 -7.31 -31.76 23.41
CA ARG A 186 -8.30 -31.71 24.51
C ARG A 186 -9.28 -32.88 24.42
N ARG A 187 -9.82 -33.17 23.23
CA ARG A 187 -10.71 -34.33 22.99
C ARG A 187 -10.06 -35.66 23.37
N ALA A 188 -8.79 -35.85 22.98
CA ALA A 188 -8.01 -37.03 23.34
C ALA A 188 -7.80 -37.18 24.87
N VAL A 189 -7.51 -36.07 25.57
CA VAL A 189 -7.37 -36.07 27.04
C VAL A 189 -8.70 -36.28 27.75
N THR A 190 -9.81 -35.78 27.21
CA THR A 190 -11.15 -35.93 27.80
C THR A 190 -11.87 -37.23 27.43
N GLY A 191 -11.29 -38.06 26.55
CA GLY A 191 -11.90 -39.31 26.09
C GLY A 191 -13.14 -39.12 25.21
N ILE A 192 -13.35 -37.93 24.66
CA ILE A 192 -14.48 -37.61 23.79
C ILE A 192 -13.97 -37.71 22.35
N MET A 193 -14.34 -38.78 21.63
CA MET A 193 -14.15 -38.87 20.17
C MET A 193 -15.07 -37.89 19.45
#